data_AF-A0A7K7SMS4-F1
#
_entry.id   AF-A0A7K7SMS4-F1
#
_cell.length_a   1.000
_cell.length_b   1.000
_cell.length_c   1.000
_cell.angle_alpha   90.00
_cell.angle_beta   90.00
_cell.angle_gamma   90.00
#
_symmetry.space_group_name_H-M   'P 1'
#
loop_
_entity.id
_entity.type
_entity.pdbx_description
1 polymer ?
#
loop_
_entity_poly.entity_id
_entity_poly.type
_entity_poly.pdbx_seq_one_letter_code
_entity_poly.pdbx_strand_id
1 'polypeptide(L)'
;IFFPYNLPFFSLSFNLVVISLEKTNIISKPGDNVTLTCICNKRDLQLKNLRVYWQIADENCPVVHALISGQDDHSKQCIHFKNRTQLFWDRLENGDFSLLLLNVSHSDKHTYKCVVQQKYEITRVIYQAEVDLGLAASYSQPILSGPIRNSDSTGEEVTFNCRSGNGYPKPKVYWINKMDNSRLLPSELKIIPHADGTYSVFSTLKVKATSNMQIECSIENEMLQENLSANYTQQKQDNGTEIPEKKGRIAQAAGIVSIVILSGLLTVLICWLWRRRSSNLASYTGNE
;
A
#
# COMPACT_ATOMS: atom_id res chain seq x y z
N ILE A 1 -53.02 -7.92 -68.58
CA ILE A 1 -52.79 -6.76 -67.69
C ILE A 1 -52.20 -7.32 -66.40
N PHE A 2 -50.90 -7.09 -66.17
CA PHE A 2 -50.15 -7.59 -65.02
C PHE A 2 -50.57 -6.84 -63.75
N PHE A 3 -50.90 -7.56 -62.67
CA PHE A 3 -51.04 -7.00 -61.33
C PHE A 3 -49.70 -7.12 -60.59
N PRO A 4 -49.11 -6.03 -60.08
CA PRO A 4 -47.94 -6.13 -59.22
C PRO A 4 -48.39 -6.33 -57.76
N TYR A 5 -47.94 -7.42 -57.13
CA TYR A 5 -48.02 -7.57 -55.68
C TYR A 5 -46.84 -6.82 -55.05
N ASN A 6 -47.11 -5.64 -54.50
CA ASN A 6 -46.19 -4.95 -53.60
C ASN A 6 -46.16 -5.69 -52.26
N LEU A 7 -45.06 -6.41 -51.98
CA LEU A 7 -44.72 -6.89 -50.64
C LEU A 7 -44.14 -5.73 -49.82
N PRO A 8 -44.59 -5.48 -48.59
CA PRO A 8 -43.98 -4.46 -47.75
C PRO A 8 -42.60 -4.95 -47.30
N PHE A 9 -41.56 -4.22 -47.69
CA PHE A 9 -40.22 -4.37 -47.12
C PHE A 9 -40.27 -3.98 -45.63
N PHE A 10 -40.43 -4.95 -44.75
CA PHE A 10 -40.14 -4.75 -43.32
C PHE A 10 -38.62 -4.60 -43.18
N SER A 11 -38.18 -3.34 -43.06
CA SER A 11 -36.81 -3.02 -42.69
C SER A 11 -36.55 -3.57 -41.28
N LEU A 12 -35.83 -4.69 -41.18
CA LEU A 12 -35.28 -5.18 -39.92
C LEU A 12 -34.17 -4.21 -39.50
N SER A 13 -34.52 -3.23 -38.68
CA SER A 13 -33.54 -2.40 -37.99
C SER A 13 -32.82 -3.25 -36.95
N PHE A 14 -31.68 -3.83 -37.35
CA PHE A 14 -30.74 -4.43 -36.41
C PHE A 14 -30.12 -3.30 -35.58
N ASN A 15 -30.67 -3.07 -34.40
CA ASN A 15 -30.02 -2.25 -33.37
C ASN A 15 -28.75 -3.00 -32.94
N LEU A 16 -27.61 -2.65 -33.54
CA LEU A 16 -26.31 -3.14 -33.11
C LEU A 16 -26.03 -2.53 -31.73
N VAL A 17 -26.20 -3.33 -30.67
CA VAL A 17 -25.79 -2.92 -29.33
C VAL A 17 -24.27 -2.90 -29.30
N VAL A 18 -23.68 -1.71 -29.36
CA VAL A 18 -22.25 -1.51 -29.14
C VAL A 18 -21.99 -1.62 -27.65
N ILE A 19 -21.35 -2.71 -27.23
CA ILE A 19 -20.93 -2.90 -25.84
C ILE A 19 -19.54 -2.30 -25.70
N SER A 20 -19.44 -1.16 -24.99
CA SER A 20 -18.15 -0.55 -24.68
C SER A 20 -17.32 -1.51 -23.83
N LEU A 21 -16.05 -1.70 -24.18
CA LEU A 21 -15.08 -2.43 -23.38
C LEU A 21 -14.38 -1.43 -22.46
N GLU A 22 -14.68 -1.48 -21.17
CA GLU A 22 -13.99 -0.68 -20.17
C GLU A 22 -12.64 -1.31 -19.85
N LYS A 23 -11.56 -0.53 -19.88
CA LYS A 23 -10.20 -1.03 -19.60
C LYS A 23 -9.58 -0.27 -18.44
N THR A 24 -9.13 -0.99 -17.42
CA THR A 24 -8.48 -0.43 -16.23
C THR A 24 -7.13 -1.11 -15.97
N ASN A 25 -6.24 -0.41 -15.27
CA ASN A 25 -4.96 -0.95 -14.83
C ASN A 25 -4.95 -0.93 -13.30
N ILE A 26 -4.62 -2.06 -12.69
CA ILE A 26 -4.49 -2.18 -11.24
C ILE A 26 -3.08 -2.66 -10.93
N ILE A 27 -2.43 -2.02 -9.97
CA ILE A 27 -1.12 -2.43 -9.49
C ILE A 27 -1.28 -2.98 -8.09
N SER A 28 -0.74 -4.17 -7.85
CA SER A 28 -0.75 -4.82 -6.54
C SER A 28 0.66 -5.28 -6.15
N LYS A 29 0.91 -5.39 -4.86
CA LYS A 29 2.15 -5.96 -4.35
C LYS A 29 2.05 -7.49 -4.35
N PRO A 30 3.12 -8.22 -4.72
CA PRO A 30 3.17 -9.66 -4.50
C PRO A 30 2.88 -10.02 -3.02
N GLY A 31 1.99 -10.98 -2.80
CA GLY A 31 1.51 -11.42 -1.49
C GLY A 31 0.22 -10.74 -1.02
N ASP A 32 -0.14 -9.57 -1.58
CA ASP A 32 -1.36 -8.86 -1.19
C ASP A 32 -2.61 -9.49 -1.85
N ASN A 33 -3.78 -9.12 -1.35
CA ASN A 33 -5.05 -9.39 -2.02
C ASN A 33 -5.43 -8.20 -2.91
N VAL A 34 -6.04 -8.46 -4.06
CA VAL A 34 -6.43 -7.41 -5.00
C VAL A 34 -7.89 -7.59 -5.43
N THR A 35 -8.60 -6.47 -5.59
CA THR A 35 -9.94 -6.46 -6.16
C THR A 35 -9.87 -6.02 -7.62
N LEU A 36 -10.30 -6.90 -8.53
CA LEU A 36 -10.44 -6.60 -9.96
C LEU A 36 -11.85 -6.06 -10.20
N THR A 37 -11.95 -4.79 -10.61
CA THR A 37 -13.24 -4.10 -10.70
C THR A 37 -14.06 -4.54 -11.91
N CYS A 38 -15.35 -4.83 -11.71
CA CYS A 38 -16.31 -5.05 -12.79
C CYS A 38 -17.70 -4.59 -12.36
N ILE A 39 -18.14 -3.40 -12.80
CA ILE A 39 -19.39 -2.78 -12.36
C ILE A 39 -20.34 -2.61 -13.54
N CYS A 40 -21.38 -3.42 -13.56
CA CYS A 40 -22.42 -3.40 -14.59
C CYS A 40 -23.57 -2.47 -14.16
N ASN A 41 -23.54 -1.23 -14.64
CA ASN A 41 -24.58 -0.22 -14.36
C ASN A 41 -25.88 -0.43 -15.18
N LYS A 42 -26.43 -1.64 -15.18
CA LYS A 42 -27.72 -1.97 -15.82
C LYS A 42 -28.81 -2.12 -14.76
N ARG A 43 -30.04 -1.73 -15.11
CA ARG A 43 -31.21 -1.89 -14.25
C ARG A 43 -31.77 -3.30 -14.37
N ASP A 44 -32.53 -3.71 -13.36
CA ASP A 44 -33.32 -4.96 -13.34
C ASP A 44 -32.49 -6.24 -13.56
N LEU A 45 -31.30 -6.29 -12.96
CA LEU A 45 -30.43 -7.46 -12.97
C LEU A 45 -30.99 -8.56 -12.07
N GLN A 46 -31.51 -9.64 -12.66
CA GLN A 46 -31.91 -10.84 -11.92
C GLN A 46 -30.79 -11.87 -11.95
N LEU A 47 -30.12 -12.13 -10.82
CA LEU A 47 -28.97 -13.04 -10.73
C LEU A 47 -29.24 -14.44 -11.30
N LYS A 48 -30.45 -14.97 -11.12
CA LYS A 48 -30.89 -16.26 -11.71
C LYS A 48 -30.76 -16.33 -13.23
N ASN A 49 -30.83 -15.18 -13.91
CA ASN A 49 -30.74 -15.06 -15.36
C ASN A 49 -29.34 -14.60 -15.81
N LEU A 50 -28.38 -14.43 -14.91
CA LEU A 50 -27.04 -13.97 -15.26
C LEU A 50 -26.03 -15.12 -15.32
N ARG A 51 -25.04 -14.93 -16.20
CA ARG A 51 -23.76 -15.64 -16.16
C ARG A 51 -22.65 -14.62 -16.16
N VAL A 52 -21.80 -14.66 -15.15
CA VAL A 52 -20.64 -13.80 -15.03
C VAL A 52 -19.41 -14.68 -15.14
N TYR A 53 -18.49 -14.29 -16.02
CA TYR A 53 -17.20 -14.96 -16.17
C TYR A 53 -16.08 -13.96 -15.96
N TRP A 54 -15.13 -14.34 -15.13
CA TRP A 54 -13.78 -13.77 -15.15
C TRP A 54 -12.87 -14.72 -15.91
N GLN A 55 -12.18 -14.19 -16.92
CA GLN A 55 -11.36 -14.97 -17.83
C GLN A 55 -9.99 -14.34 -18.06
N ILE A 56 -9.00 -15.13 -18.43
CA ILE A 56 -7.70 -14.66 -18.94
C ILE A 56 -7.48 -15.22 -20.34
N ALA A 57 -6.58 -14.60 -21.09
CA ALA A 57 -6.12 -15.10 -22.38
C ALA A 57 -5.13 -16.27 -22.19
N ASP A 58 -5.65 -17.43 -21.76
CA ASP A 58 -4.93 -18.70 -21.64
C ASP A 58 -5.68 -19.78 -22.43
N GLU A 59 -4.98 -20.48 -23.32
CA GLU A 59 -5.59 -21.48 -24.23
C GLU A 59 -6.03 -22.76 -23.50
N ASN A 60 -5.34 -23.14 -22.43
CA ASN A 60 -5.60 -24.38 -21.71
C ASN A 60 -6.56 -24.16 -20.55
N CYS A 61 -6.43 -23.01 -19.88
CA CYS A 61 -7.18 -22.72 -18.68
C CYS A 61 -7.59 -21.24 -18.58
N PRO A 62 -8.63 -20.82 -19.33
CA PRO A 62 -9.03 -19.41 -19.37
C PRO A 62 -9.90 -18.97 -18.18
N VAL A 63 -10.57 -19.88 -17.45
CA VAL A 63 -11.63 -19.50 -16.48
C VAL A 63 -11.05 -19.25 -15.09
N VAL A 64 -11.07 -17.99 -14.66
CA VAL A 64 -10.61 -17.53 -13.35
C VAL A 64 -11.68 -17.72 -12.27
N HIS A 65 -12.92 -17.33 -12.58
CA HIS A 65 -14.08 -17.46 -11.70
C HIS A 65 -15.36 -17.41 -12.54
N ALA A 66 -16.42 -18.09 -12.10
CA ALA A 66 -17.71 -18.08 -12.79
C ALA A 66 -18.86 -18.05 -11.79
N LEU A 67 -19.86 -17.21 -12.07
CA LEU A 67 -21.15 -17.16 -11.36
C LEU A 67 -22.25 -17.47 -12.37
N ILE A 68 -23.03 -18.53 -12.14
CA ILE A 68 -24.11 -18.96 -13.02
C ILE A 68 -25.41 -19.02 -12.23
N SER A 69 -26.43 -18.30 -12.69
CA SER A 69 -27.74 -18.28 -12.06
C SER A 69 -27.72 -17.95 -10.56
N GLY A 70 -26.81 -17.05 -10.16
CA GLY A 70 -26.65 -16.58 -8.79
C GLY A 70 -25.85 -17.51 -7.88
N GLN A 71 -25.13 -18.49 -8.41
CA GLN A 71 -24.27 -19.39 -7.64
C GLN A 71 -22.89 -19.53 -8.29
N ASP A 72 -21.86 -19.71 -7.48
CA ASP A 72 -20.50 -19.96 -7.99
C ASP A 72 -20.45 -21.31 -8.73
N ASP A 73 -19.79 -21.31 -9.88
CA ASP A 73 -19.51 -22.52 -10.66
C ASP A 73 -18.00 -22.79 -10.73
N HIS A 74 -17.57 -23.81 -9.99
CA HIS A 74 -16.18 -24.24 -9.93
C HIS A 74 -15.81 -25.33 -10.94
N SER A 75 -16.77 -25.79 -11.77
CA SER A 75 -16.59 -26.96 -12.64
C SER A 75 -15.50 -26.78 -13.70
N LYS A 76 -15.39 -25.56 -14.25
CA LYS A 76 -14.38 -25.16 -15.25
C LYS A 76 -13.31 -24.23 -14.69
N GLN A 77 -13.38 -23.88 -13.41
CA GLN A 77 -12.43 -22.98 -12.78
C GLN A 77 -11.03 -23.60 -12.77
N CYS A 78 -10.07 -22.81 -13.20
CA CYS A 78 -8.68 -23.20 -13.25
C CYS A 78 -8.09 -23.46 -11.88
N ILE A 79 -7.31 -24.54 -11.78
CA ILE A 79 -6.77 -25.03 -10.50
C ILE A 79 -5.95 -23.95 -9.77
N HIS A 80 -5.22 -23.12 -10.51
CA HIS A 80 -4.42 -22.00 -10.01
C HIS A 80 -5.24 -20.91 -9.29
N PHE A 81 -6.52 -20.76 -9.64
CA PHE A 81 -7.43 -19.76 -9.07
C PHE A 81 -8.42 -20.35 -8.05
N LYS A 82 -8.50 -21.68 -7.92
CA LYS A 82 -9.40 -22.31 -6.93
C LYS A 82 -9.01 -21.90 -5.52
N ASN A 83 -10.03 -21.63 -4.69
CA ASN A 83 -9.90 -21.15 -3.31
C ASN A 83 -9.16 -19.81 -3.15
N ARG A 84 -8.84 -19.12 -4.26
CA ARG A 84 -8.18 -17.81 -4.26
C ARG A 84 -9.05 -16.70 -4.78
N THR A 85 -10.23 -17.00 -5.32
CA THR A 85 -11.11 -16.00 -5.92
C THR A 85 -12.49 -15.98 -5.28
N GLN A 86 -13.03 -14.79 -5.05
CA GLN A 86 -14.33 -14.58 -4.40
C GLN A 86 -15.01 -13.36 -4.99
N LEU A 87 -16.34 -13.44 -5.18
CA LEU A 87 -17.19 -12.30 -5.48
C LEU A 87 -17.77 -11.70 -4.19
N PHE A 88 -18.17 -10.43 -4.25
CA PHE A 88 -18.82 -9.74 -3.14
C PHE A 88 -20.34 -9.97 -3.18
N TRP A 89 -20.82 -11.01 -2.50
CA TRP A 89 -22.22 -11.44 -2.49
C TRP A 89 -23.23 -10.33 -2.18
N ASP A 90 -22.89 -9.45 -1.24
CA ASP A 90 -23.69 -8.30 -0.82
C ASP A 90 -23.86 -7.22 -1.91
N ARG A 91 -23.08 -7.30 -3.00
CA ARG A 91 -23.03 -6.28 -4.05
C ARG A 91 -23.51 -6.77 -5.42
N LEU A 92 -23.71 -8.08 -5.57
CA LEU A 92 -24.11 -8.71 -6.83
C LEU A 92 -25.44 -8.15 -7.36
N GLU A 93 -26.43 -7.94 -6.49
CA GLU A 93 -27.74 -7.39 -6.89
C GLU A 93 -27.65 -5.95 -7.42
N ASN A 94 -26.60 -5.22 -7.02
CA ASN A 94 -26.33 -3.86 -7.49
C ASN A 94 -25.51 -3.83 -8.78
N GLY A 95 -25.20 -5.00 -9.36
CA GLY A 95 -24.41 -5.13 -10.58
C GLY A 95 -22.90 -5.02 -10.36
N ASP A 96 -22.41 -5.06 -9.12
CA ASP A 96 -20.98 -5.12 -8.82
C ASP A 96 -20.53 -6.59 -8.82
N PHE A 97 -19.80 -6.96 -9.86
CA PHE A 97 -19.24 -8.29 -10.09
C PHE A 97 -17.72 -8.30 -9.92
N SER A 98 -17.19 -7.36 -9.13
CA SER A 98 -15.76 -7.27 -8.85
C SER A 98 -15.25 -8.53 -8.16
N LEU A 99 -14.05 -8.96 -8.53
CA LEU A 99 -13.44 -10.20 -8.06
C LEU A 99 -12.31 -9.90 -7.08
N LEU A 100 -12.40 -10.43 -5.87
CA LEU A 100 -11.27 -10.50 -4.95
C LEU A 100 -10.38 -11.68 -5.33
N LEU A 101 -9.11 -11.40 -5.65
CA LEU A 101 -8.05 -12.40 -5.86
C LEU A 101 -7.09 -12.36 -4.66
N LEU A 102 -6.87 -13.51 -4.03
CA LEU A 102 -6.09 -13.65 -2.81
C LEU A 102 -4.63 -14.04 -3.08
N ASN A 103 -3.73 -13.50 -2.26
CA ASN A 103 -2.30 -13.81 -2.25
C ASN A 103 -1.69 -13.77 -3.65
N VAL A 104 -1.66 -12.57 -4.24
CA VAL A 104 -1.25 -12.35 -5.63
C VAL A 104 0.22 -12.70 -5.82
N SER A 105 0.53 -13.36 -6.93
CA SER A 105 1.86 -13.84 -7.29
C SER A 105 2.23 -13.42 -8.71
N HIS A 106 3.50 -13.59 -9.09
CA HIS A 106 3.96 -13.23 -10.44
C HIS A 106 3.21 -13.93 -11.58
N SER A 107 2.71 -15.14 -11.36
CA SER A 107 1.92 -15.88 -12.36
C SER A 107 0.49 -15.37 -12.49
N ASP A 108 0.04 -14.45 -11.64
CA ASP A 108 -1.27 -13.82 -11.75
C ASP A 108 -1.25 -12.57 -12.63
N LYS A 109 -0.09 -12.18 -13.17
CA LYS A 109 0.06 -11.03 -14.08
C LYS A 109 -0.58 -11.32 -15.43
N HIS A 110 -1.87 -11.02 -15.52
CA HIS A 110 -2.69 -11.19 -16.72
C HIS A 110 -3.57 -9.97 -16.98
N THR A 111 -4.07 -9.90 -18.20
CA THR A 111 -5.26 -9.14 -18.53
C THR A 111 -6.48 -10.02 -18.21
N TYR A 112 -7.24 -9.59 -17.23
CA TYR A 112 -8.46 -10.26 -16.79
C TYR A 112 -9.65 -9.65 -17.51
N LYS A 113 -10.53 -10.48 -18.05
CA LYS A 113 -11.76 -10.07 -18.73
C LYS A 113 -12.98 -10.49 -17.92
N CYS A 114 -13.76 -9.50 -17.50
CA CYS A 114 -15.10 -9.71 -16.95
C CYS A 114 -16.11 -9.73 -18.11
N VAL A 115 -16.96 -10.75 -18.17
CA VAL A 115 -18.04 -10.88 -19.15
C VAL A 115 -19.34 -11.17 -18.42
N VAL A 116 -20.29 -10.23 -18.49
CA VAL A 116 -21.63 -10.38 -17.91
C VAL A 116 -22.60 -10.70 -19.04
N GLN A 117 -23.22 -11.87 -18.96
CA GLN A 117 -24.21 -12.35 -19.90
C GLN A 117 -25.57 -12.45 -19.23
N GLN A 118 -26.62 -12.14 -19.98
CA GLN A 118 -28.00 -12.30 -19.54
C GLN A 118 -28.71 -13.33 -20.41
N LYS A 119 -29.34 -14.30 -19.74
CA LYS A 119 -30.12 -15.38 -20.30
C LYS A 119 -31.60 -14.97 -20.33
N TYR A 120 -32.08 -14.67 -21.52
CA TYR A 120 -33.51 -14.66 -21.85
C TYR A 120 -33.74 -15.80 -22.86
N GLU A 121 -34.46 -15.54 -23.96
CA GLU A 121 -34.59 -16.47 -25.10
C GLU A 121 -33.23 -16.76 -25.77
N ILE A 122 -32.37 -15.75 -25.84
CA ILE A 122 -31.01 -15.84 -26.38
C ILE A 122 -30.06 -15.27 -25.33
N THR A 123 -28.94 -15.95 -25.09
CA THR A 123 -27.89 -15.42 -24.21
C THR A 123 -27.20 -14.25 -24.89
N ARG A 124 -27.19 -13.09 -24.25
CA ARG A 124 -26.53 -11.87 -24.76
C ARG A 124 -25.50 -11.38 -23.76
N VAL A 125 -24.33 -10.97 -24.25
CA VAL A 125 -23.40 -10.17 -23.44
C VAL A 125 -24.07 -8.81 -23.21
N ILE A 126 -24.14 -8.38 -21.95
CA ILE A 126 -24.76 -7.10 -21.57
C ILE A 126 -23.71 -6.10 -21.04
N TYR A 127 -22.55 -6.59 -20.61
CA TYR A 127 -21.42 -5.79 -20.16
C TYR A 127 -20.12 -6.59 -20.24
N GLN A 128 -19.01 -5.91 -20.49
CA GLN A 128 -17.68 -6.47 -20.48
C GLN A 128 -16.65 -5.43 -20.01
N ALA A 129 -15.65 -5.88 -19.26
CA ALA A 129 -14.55 -5.05 -18.79
C ALA A 129 -13.23 -5.84 -18.84
N GLU A 130 -12.13 -5.14 -18.99
CA GLU A 130 -10.76 -5.65 -18.92
C GLU A 130 -9.98 -4.96 -17.81
N VAL A 131 -9.25 -5.75 -17.04
CA VAL A 131 -8.39 -5.30 -15.96
C VAL A 131 -6.99 -5.85 -16.20
N ASP A 132 -6.04 -4.97 -16.50
CA ASP A 132 -4.63 -5.32 -16.57
C ASP A 132 -4.05 -5.30 -15.16
N LEU A 133 -3.73 -6.48 -14.63
CA LEU A 133 -3.07 -6.61 -13.32
C LEU A 133 -1.56 -6.49 -13.48
N GLY A 134 -1.02 -5.35 -13.06
CA GLY A 134 0.40 -5.13 -12.86
C GLY A 134 0.83 -5.48 -11.43
N LEU A 135 2.11 -5.79 -11.25
CA LEU A 135 2.70 -6.01 -9.93
C LEU A 135 3.84 -5.05 -9.68
N ALA A 136 3.86 -4.44 -8.51
CA ALA A 136 4.95 -3.59 -8.07
C ALA A 136 5.04 -3.55 -6.53
N ALA A 137 6.26 -3.40 -6.04
CA ALA A 137 6.57 -3.17 -4.63
C ALA A 137 7.50 -1.97 -4.52
N SER A 138 7.16 -1.02 -3.66
CA SER A 138 8.04 0.10 -3.33
C SER A 138 9.36 -0.42 -2.77
N TYR A 139 10.45 0.25 -3.13
CA TYR A 139 11.76 -0.04 -2.60
C TYR A 139 11.87 0.49 -1.16
N SER A 140 12.74 -0.10 -0.34
CA SER A 140 13.06 0.52 0.95
C SER A 140 13.73 1.88 0.72
N GLN A 141 13.47 2.85 1.62
CA GLN A 141 14.19 4.14 1.62
C GLN A 141 15.70 3.90 1.44
N PRO A 142 16.35 4.49 0.41
CA PRO A 142 17.76 4.25 0.15
C PRO A 142 18.63 4.66 1.34
N ILE A 143 19.61 3.83 1.65
CA ILE A 143 20.62 4.12 2.67
C ILE A 143 21.88 4.53 1.93
N LEU A 144 22.25 5.80 2.07
CA LEU A 144 23.45 6.37 1.47
C LEU A 144 24.55 6.51 2.51
N SER A 145 25.67 5.83 2.29
CA SER A 145 26.88 5.91 3.10
C SER A 145 28.01 6.56 2.30
N GLY A 146 28.79 7.42 2.94
CA GLY A 146 29.92 8.13 2.34
C GLY A 146 31.14 8.17 3.27
N PRO A 147 32.25 8.78 2.84
CA PRO A 147 33.46 8.92 3.65
C PRO A 147 33.24 9.85 4.85
N ILE A 148 33.75 9.48 6.03
CA ILE A 148 33.87 10.40 7.17
C ILE A 148 35.09 11.29 6.88
N ARG A 149 34.87 12.57 6.56
CA ARG A 149 35.96 13.48 6.14
C ARG A 149 36.33 14.47 7.25
N ASN A 150 37.63 14.57 7.51
CA ASN A 150 38.25 15.76 8.09
C ASN A 150 38.39 16.82 6.97
N SER A 151 38.25 18.10 7.29
CA SER A 151 37.79 19.15 6.35
C SER A 151 38.58 19.39 5.05
N ASP A 152 39.79 18.82 4.87
CA ASP A 152 40.74 19.34 3.88
C ASP A 152 41.17 18.35 2.77
N SER A 153 40.64 17.13 2.70
CA SER A 153 41.08 16.14 1.68
C SER A 153 40.47 16.36 0.28
N THR A 154 40.65 17.53 -0.31
CA THR A 154 40.16 17.82 -1.67
C THR A 154 40.99 17.10 -2.73
N GLY A 155 40.35 16.58 -3.78
CA GLY A 155 41.01 15.89 -4.89
C GLY A 155 41.24 14.39 -4.71
N GLU A 156 41.15 13.85 -3.50
CA GLU A 156 41.23 12.40 -3.23
C GLU A 156 40.02 11.66 -3.78
N GLU A 157 40.20 10.42 -4.25
CA GLU A 157 39.09 9.56 -4.65
C GLU A 157 38.34 9.08 -3.41
N VAL A 158 37.04 9.38 -3.34
CA VAL A 158 36.15 8.94 -2.29
C VAL A 158 35.06 8.02 -2.82
N THR A 159 34.60 7.10 -1.98
CA THR A 159 33.59 6.10 -2.34
C THR A 159 32.29 6.35 -1.57
N PHE A 160 31.18 6.36 -2.31
CA PHE A 160 29.82 6.35 -1.78
C PHE A 160 29.15 5.01 -2.08
N ASN A 161 28.36 4.52 -1.13
CA ASN A 161 27.61 3.29 -1.25
C ASN A 161 26.13 3.58 -1.02
N CYS A 162 25.29 3.18 -1.96
CA CYS A 162 23.84 3.28 -1.85
C CYS A 162 23.22 1.89 -1.83
N ARG A 163 22.37 1.63 -0.85
CA ARG A 163 21.65 0.36 -0.69
C ARG A 163 20.15 0.59 -0.60
N SER A 164 19.38 -0.24 -1.27
CA SER A 164 17.93 -0.36 -1.08
C SER A 164 17.48 -1.78 -1.38
N GLY A 165 16.33 -2.20 -0.86
CA GLY A 165 15.86 -3.58 -0.96
C GLY A 165 14.36 -3.75 -1.10
N ASN A 166 13.99 -5.00 -1.34
CA ASN A 166 12.62 -5.52 -1.30
C ASN A 166 11.64 -4.82 -2.26
N GLY A 167 12.14 -4.25 -3.37
CA GLY A 167 11.33 -3.58 -4.37
C GLY A 167 11.11 -4.44 -5.62
N TYR A 168 10.08 -4.11 -6.39
CA TYR A 168 9.75 -4.76 -7.66
C TYR A 168 8.99 -3.77 -8.57
N PRO A 169 9.19 -3.77 -9.90
CA PRO A 169 10.15 -4.56 -10.67
C PRO A 169 11.58 -4.01 -10.55
N LYS A 170 12.51 -4.51 -11.38
CA LYS A 170 13.89 -4.00 -11.48
C LYS A 170 13.88 -2.46 -11.63
N PRO A 171 14.64 -1.69 -10.84
CA PRO A 171 14.52 -0.24 -10.80
C PRO A 171 15.50 0.44 -11.75
N LYS A 172 15.32 1.74 -11.95
CA LYS A 172 16.38 2.61 -12.46
C LYS A 172 17.08 3.29 -11.28
N VAL A 173 18.41 3.40 -11.37
CA VAL A 173 19.25 3.93 -10.27
C VAL A 173 20.07 5.08 -10.78
N TYR A 174 20.02 6.20 -10.08
CA TYR A 174 20.69 7.43 -10.46
C TYR A 174 21.56 7.96 -9.31
N TRP A 175 22.70 8.51 -9.69
CA TRP A 175 23.52 9.36 -8.83
C TRP A 175 23.43 10.78 -9.35
N ILE A 176 23.17 11.74 -8.46
CA ILE A 176 22.98 13.14 -8.81
C ILE A 176 23.93 13.99 -7.95
N ASN A 177 24.71 14.85 -8.60
CA ASN A 177 25.39 15.94 -7.91
C ASN A 177 24.39 17.07 -7.70
N LYS A 178 24.04 17.37 -6.45
CA LYS A 178 23.02 18.39 -6.14
C LYS A 178 23.50 19.82 -6.35
N MET A 179 24.80 20.03 -6.54
CA MET A 179 25.36 21.37 -6.78
C MET A 179 25.00 21.90 -8.18
N ASP A 180 24.98 21.01 -9.17
CA ASP A 180 24.75 21.35 -10.58
C ASP A 180 23.61 20.52 -11.22
N ASN A 181 22.96 19.66 -10.44
CA ASN A 181 21.97 18.66 -10.87
C ASN A 181 22.48 17.74 -11.99
N SER A 182 23.79 17.57 -12.13
CA SER A 182 24.37 16.66 -13.11
C SER A 182 24.20 15.19 -12.70
N ARG A 183 23.98 14.33 -13.70
CA ARG A 183 23.93 12.87 -13.50
C ARG A 183 25.36 12.32 -13.46
N LEU A 184 25.63 11.51 -12.45
CA LEU A 184 26.89 10.79 -12.27
C LEU A 184 26.69 9.31 -12.64
N LEU A 185 27.72 8.71 -13.22
CA LEU A 185 27.71 7.29 -13.55
C LEU A 185 28.16 6.46 -12.35
N PRO A 186 27.43 5.39 -11.98
CA PRO A 186 27.90 4.47 -10.94
C PRO A 186 29.18 3.77 -11.40
N SER A 187 30.14 3.63 -10.49
CA SER A 187 31.35 2.83 -10.70
C SER A 187 31.04 1.34 -10.66
N GLU A 188 30.05 0.94 -9.87
CA GLU A 188 29.53 -0.42 -9.80
C GLU A 188 28.03 -0.38 -9.48
N LEU A 189 27.24 -1.23 -10.15
CA LEU A 189 25.82 -1.39 -9.88
C LEU A 189 25.47 -2.88 -9.87
N LYS A 190 24.95 -3.36 -8.74
CA LYS A 190 24.44 -4.72 -8.57
C LYS A 190 22.97 -4.66 -8.20
N ILE A 191 22.15 -5.34 -8.99
CA ILE A 191 20.73 -5.53 -8.71
C ILE A 191 20.51 -7.03 -8.54
N ILE A 192 20.27 -7.44 -7.30
CA ILE A 192 20.22 -8.84 -6.88
C ILE A 192 18.75 -9.28 -6.79
N PRO A 193 18.33 -10.32 -7.53
CA PRO A 193 17.00 -10.90 -7.38
C PRO A 193 16.91 -11.79 -6.14
N HIS A 194 15.73 -11.84 -5.53
CA HIS A 194 15.40 -12.70 -4.40
C HIS A 194 14.42 -13.81 -4.80
N ALA A 195 14.32 -14.84 -3.96
CA ALA A 195 13.43 -15.97 -4.20
C ALA A 195 11.93 -15.60 -4.14
N ASP A 196 11.59 -14.52 -3.43
CA ASP A 196 10.24 -13.96 -3.36
C ASP A 196 9.89 -13.09 -4.58
N GLY A 197 10.82 -12.96 -5.55
CA GLY A 197 10.66 -12.19 -6.77
C GLY A 197 11.04 -10.71 -6.65
N THR A 198 11.40 -10.22 -5.46
CA THR A 198 11.84 -8.82 -5.26
C THR A 198 13.32 -8.63 -5.62
N TYR A 199 13.77 -7.36 -5.63
CA TYR A 199 15.14 -6.97 -5.93
C TYR A 199 15.77 -6.13 -4.81
N SER A 200 17.08 -6.30 -4.64
CA SER A 200 17.93 -5.39 -3.87
C SER A 200 18.95 -4.69 -4.74
N VAL A 201 19.13 -3.41 -4.50
CA VAL A 201 20.06 -2.51 -5.19
C VAL A 201 21.26 -2.24 -4.31
N PHE A 202 22.45 -2.39 -4.90
CA PHE A 202 23.73 -1.99 -4.34
C PHE A 202 24.48 -1.20 -5.41
N SER A 203 24.66 0.09 -5.18
CA SER A 203 25.31 0.98 -6.13
C SER A 203 26.50 1.67 -5.46
N THR A 204 27.62 1.72 -6.15
CA THR A 204 28.87 2.32 -5.68
C THR A 204 29.25 3.46 -6.61
N LEU A 205 29.58 4.61 -6.05
CA LEU A 205 30.06 5.78 -6.78
C LEU A 205 31.45 6.18 -6.27
N LYS A 206 32.43 6.24 -7.17
CA LYS A 206 33.77 6.78 -6.91
C LYS A 206 33.95 8.10 -7.63
N VAL A 207 34.26 9.16 -6.88
CA VAL A 207 34.46 10.52 -7.40
C VAL A 207 35.58 11.23 -6.64
N LYS A 208 36.17 12.26 -7.25
CA LYS A 208 37.15 13.11 -6.55
C LYS A 208 36.44 14.03 -5.56
N ALA A 209 36.95 14.08 -4.33
CA ALA A 209 36.35 14.83 -3.25
C ALA A 209 36.45 16.36 -3.47
N THR A 210 35.35 17.07 -3.23
CA THR A 210 35.26 18.53 -3.21
C THR A 210 34.94 19.01 -1.78
N SER A 211 35.14 20.30 -1.49
CA SER A 211 34.89 20.86 -0.15
C SER A 211 33.42 20.89 0.25
N ASN A 212 32.49 20.87 -0.73
CA ASN A 212 31.05 21.02 -0.53
C ASN A 212 30.23 19.95 -1.27
N MET A 213 30.75 18.72 -1.34
CA MET A 213 30.11 17.62 -2.06
C MET A 213 28.69 17.33 -1.51
N GLN A 214 27.69 17.42 -2.38
CA GLN A 214 26.30 17.05 -2.08
C GLN A 214 25.83 15.99 -3.09
N ILE A 215 25.82 14.74 -2.64
CA ILE A 215 25.46 13.59 -3.48
C ILE A 215 24.07 13.10 -3.10
N GLU A 216 23.26 12.83 -4.12
CA GLU A 216 22.00 12.12 -3.99
C GLU A 216 22.07 10.78 -4.72
N CYS A 217 21.59 9.73 -4.06
CA CYS A 217 21.27 8.45 -4.70
C CYS A 217 19.75 8.36 -4.84
N SER A 218 19.27 8.08 -6.04
CA SER A 218 17.85 8.03 -6.39
C SER A 218 17.51 6.68 -7.02
N ILE A 219 16.39 6.09 -6.58
CA ILE A 219 15.88 4.79 -7.02
C ILE A 219 14.45 5.01 -7.52
N GLU A 220 14.27 4.78 -8.82
CA GLU A 220 13.02 4.98 -9.52
C GLU A 220 12.32 3.65 -9.78
N ASN A 221 11.07 3.57 -9.32
CA ASN A 221 10.12 2.53 -9.68
C ASN A 221 9.10 3.11 -10.68
N GLU A 222 9.33 2.84 -11.97
CA GLU A 222 8.49 3.37 -13.06
C GLU A 222 7.04 2.91 -12.97
N MET A 223 6.80 1.68 -12.49
CA MET A 223 5.44 1.15 -12.40
C MET A 223 4.62 1.89 -11.33
N LEU A 224 5.24 2.26 -10.21
CA LEU A 224 4.61 3.03 -9.15
C LEU A 224 4.68 4.54 -9.36
N GLN A 225 5.37 5.00 -10.42
CA GLN A 225 5.71 6.42 -10.61
C GLN A 225 6.38 7.02 -9.37
N GLU A 226 7.22 6.22 -8.71
CA GLU A 226 7.83 6.53 -7.42
C GLU A 226 9.33 6.75 -7.60
N ASN A 227 9.86 7.78 -6.94
CA ASN A 227 11.29 8.03 -6.87
C ASN A 227 11.70 8.25 -5.42
N LEU A 228 12.48 7.32 -4.88
CA LEU A 228 13.03 7.42 -3.54
C LEU A 228 14.48 7.86 -3.61
N SER A 229 14.81 8.92 -2.88
CA SER A 229 16.15 9.49 -2.86
C SER A 229 16.72 9.56 -1.44
N ALA A 230 18.03 9.40 -1.33
CA ALA A 230 18.79 9.68 -0.11
C ALA A 230 19.92 10.65 -0.40
N ASN A 231 20.08 11.63 0.49
CA ASN A 231 21.03 12.71 0.36
C ASN A 231 22.17 12.51 1.34
N TYR A 232 23.40 12.72 0.87
CA TYR A 232 24.58 12.77 1.71
C TYR A 232 24.83 14.22 2.12
N THR A 233 24.79 14.48 3.43
CA THR A 233 25.34 15.68 4.04
C THR A 233 26.58 15.29 4.83
N GLN A 234 27.63 16.10 4.72
CA GLN A 234 28.92 15.81 5.35
C GLN A 234 28.77 15.73 6.88
N GLN A 235 29.03 14.56 7.45
CA GLN A 235 29.11 14.40 8.91
C GLN A 235 30.50 14.84 9.37
N LYS A 236 30.59 15.88 10.23
CA LYS A 236 31.84 16.25 10.89
C LYS A 236 32.14 15.21 11.98
N GLN A 237 33.39 14.72 12.00
CA GLN A 237 33.88 13.89 13.10
C GLN A 237 34.04 14.78 14.33
N ASP A 238 33.14 14.66 15.30
CA ASP A 238 33.32 15.28 16.61
C ASP A 238 34.30 14.41 17.40
N ASN A 239 35.60 14.74 17.35
CA ASN A 239 36.58 14.20 18.28
C ASN A 239 36.41 14.90 19.65
N GLY A 240 35.21 14.80 20.21
CA GLY A 240 34.92 15.19 21.58
C GLY A 240 34.96 13.95 22.45
N THR A 241 36.06 13.74 23.17
CA THR A 241 36.04 12.89 24.37
C THR A 241 35.22 13.63 25.43
N GLU A 242 33.90 13.66 25.29
CA GLU A 242 33.02 14.06 26.39
C GLU A 242 32.80 12.85 27.26
N ILE A 243 33.64 12.73 28.30
CA ILE A 243 33.29 12.00 29.51
C ILE A 243 31.95 12.58 29.96
N PRO A 244 30.86 11.79 30.05
CA PRO A 244 29.63 12.31 30.61
C PRO A 244 29.91 12.60 32.08
N GLU A 245 30.05 13.89 32.42
CA GLU A 245 29.93 14.31 33.81
C GLU A 245 28.57 13.82 34.30
N LYS A 246 28.59 12.77 35.12
CA LYS A 246 27.45 12.41 35.96
C LYS A 246 27.18 13.60 36.88
N LYS A 247 26.32 14.52 36.42
CA LYS A 247 25.73 15.54 37.28
C LYS A 247 24.77 14.82 38.24
N GLY A 248 25.31 14.49 39.41
CA GLY A 248 24.60 13.88 40.52
C GLY A 248 23.39 14.73 40.93
N ARG A 249 22.28 14.04 41.18
CA ARG A 249 20.99 14.54 41.69
C ARG A 249 21.17 15.26 43.03
N ILE A 250 20.70 16.50 43.19
CA ILE A 250 20.04 16.98 44.42
C ILE A 250 19.05 18.11 44.06
N ALA A 251 17.80 17.79 43.71
CA ALA A 251 16.71 18.79 43.69
C ALA A 251 15.30 18.19 43.65
N GLN A 252 15.02 17.06 44.32
CA GLN A 252 13.64 16.58 44.51
C GLN A 252 13.49 15.87 45.87
N ALA A 253 13.77 16.58 46.96
CA ALA A 253 13.48 16.11 48.32
C ALA A 253 12.67 17.14 49.14
N ALA A 254 12.86 18.45 48.90
CA ALA A 254 12.12 19.49 49.62
C ALA A 254 10.60 19.50 49.35
N GLY A 255 10.19 19.19 48.10
CA GLY A 255 8.77 19.15 47.73
C GLY A 255 8.00 18.01 48.38
N ILE A 256 8.60 16.82 48.48
CA ILE A 256 7.93 15.63 49.03
C ILE A 256 7.80 15.73 50.55
N VAL A 257 8.84 16.20 51.24
CA VAL A 257 8.79 16.43 52.70
C VAL A 257 7.72 17.47 53.05
N SER A 258 7.60 18.54 52.25
CA SER A 258 6.57 19.57 52.47
C SER A 258 5.15 19.01 52.34
N ILE A 259 4.90 18.12 51.36
CA ILE A 259 3.57 17.51 51.15
C ILE A 259 3.22 16.56 52.30
N VAL A 260 4.18 15.77 52.80
CA VAL A 260 3.95 14.84 53.92
C VAL A 260 3.66 15.59 55.22
N ILE A 261 4.35 16.71 55.48
CA ILE A 261 4.08 17.54 56.66
C ILE A 261 2.70 18.20 56.56
N LEU A 262 2.33 18.72 55.38
CA LEU A 262 1.02 19.36 55.18
C LEU A 262 -0.14 18.36 55.30
N SER A 263 0.00 17.14 54.78
CA SER A 263 -1.03 16.10 54.93
C SER A 263 -1.14 15.62 56.38
N GLY A 264 -0.01 15.48 57.07
CA GLY A 264 0.03 15.17 58.51
C GLY A 264 -0.69 16.24 59.36
N LEU A 265 -0.41 17.53 59.12
CA LEU A 265 -1.07 18.60 59.86
C LEU A 265 -2.58 18.66 59.58
N LEU A 266 -2.99 18.44 58.33
CA LEU A 266 -4.41 18.44 57.95
C LEU A 266 -5.18 17.29 58.63
N THR A 267 -4.61 16.09 58.68
CA THR A 267 -5.24 14.94 59.36
C THR A 267 -5.40 15.17 60.86
N VAL A 268 -4.38 15.72 61.52
CA VAL A 268 -4.48 16.10 62.95
C VAL A 268 -5.57 17.13 63.18
N LEU A 269 -5.70 18.13 62.30
CA LEU A 269 -6.70 19.19 62.41
C LEU A 269 -8.12 18.64 62.21
N ILE A 270 -8.30 17.72 61.25
CA ILE A 270 -9.57 17.01 61.04
C ILE A 270 -9.91 16.16 62.27
N CYS A 271 -8.96 15.37 62.79
CA CYS A 271 -9.17 14.58 64.00
C CYS A 271 -9.51 15.46 65.21
N TRP A 272 -8.86 16.62 65.36
CA TRP A 272 -9.15 17.57 66.44
C TRP A 272 -10.55 18.18 66.30
N LEU A 273 -10.95 18.58 65.08
CA LEU A 273 -12.30 19.09 64.81
C LEU A 273 -13.38 18.02 65.05
N TRP A 274 -13.13 16.77 64.67
CA TRP A 274 -14.04 15.65 64.96
C TRP A 274 -14.14 15.39 66.45
N ARG A 275 -13.02 15.41 67.17
CA ARG A 275 -13.01 15.23 68.63
C ARG A 275 -13.72 16.37 69.36
N ARG A 276 -13.54 17.62 68.91
CA ARG A 276 -14.24 18.80 69.44
C ARG A 276 -15.74 18.77 69.13
N ARG A 277 -16.13 18.29 67.95
CA ARG A 277 -17.55 18.11 67.58
C ARG A 277 -18.19 16.99 68.40
N SER A 278 -17.47 15.91 68.67
CA SER A 278 -17.92 14.82 69.55
C SER A 278 -18.04 15.27 71.01
N SER A 279 -17.11 16.08 71.53
CA SER A 279 -17.24 16.65 72.88
C SER A 279 -18.40 17.65 72.99
N ASN A 280 -18.70 18.40 71.92
CA ASN A 280 -19.86 19.29 71.87
C ASN A 280 -21.19 18.53 71.71
N LEU A 281 -21.21 17.30 71.17
CA LEU A 281 -22.43 16.47 71.16
C LEU A 281 -22.66 15.75 72.49
N ALA A 282 -21.60 15.45 73.25
CA ALA A 282 -21.70 14.85 74.58
C ALA A 282 -22.19 15.82 75.67
N SER A 283 -22.20 17.14 75.42
CA SER A 283 -22.75 18.14 76.36
C SER A 283 -24.23 18.48 76.13
N TYR A 284 -24.91 17.88 75.14
CA TYR A 284 -26.34 18.12 74.84
C TYR A 284 -27.23 16.88 75.07
N THR A 285 -26.70 15.82 75.67
CA THR A 285 -27.48 14.62 76.06
C THR A 285 -27.46 14.36 77.58
N GLY A 286 -27.24 15.42 78.36
CA GLY A 286 -27.33 15.41 79.82
C GLY A 286 -27.74 16.77 80.35
N ASN A 287 -29.03 17.09 80.26
CA ASN A 287 -29.82 17.84 81.24
C ASN A 287 -31.24 18.07 80.68
N GLU A 288 -32.22 17.52 81.42
CA GLU A 288 -33.70 17.64 81.35
C GLU A 288 -34.44 17.20 80.07
#